data_AF-A0A139HE89-F1
#
_entry.id   AF-A0A139HE89-F1
#
_cell.length_a   1.000
_cell.length_b   1.000
_cell.length_c   1.000
_cell.angle_alpha   90.00
_cell.angle_beta   90.00
_cell.angle_gamma   90.00
#
_symmetry.space_group_name_H-M   'P 1'
#
loop_
_entity.id
_entity.type
_entity.pdbx_description
1 polymer ?
#
loop_
_entity_poly.entity_id
_entity_poly.type
_entity_poly.pdbx_seq_one_letter_code
_entity_poly.pdbx_strand_id
1 'polypeptide(L)'
;MSVDFLGGQGDVSFDTTSTLHPELEYYLRIESPGSGVRGSLSMTWPRVPPHFACDLDDELLVHSHGIAWSNAITDSDANLELSVGNEKLSWSDTVYHDRVWATAYISPENQQSFYWGRGRLGDRCNVIWSSVREQDGKMTNSGSVAADGEIHSAGCECEAVQVKAWAEEGKQSPSPPMPKTPVPVRIAITADLGEENGELCLPLGSSLSIDGGGETLEEHAGWEIAQLPQA
;
A
#
# COMPACT_ATOMS: atom_id res chain seq x y z
N MET A 1 2.46 16.09 16.44
CA MET A 1 3.34 16.23 15.26
C MET A 1 2.55 17.01 14.21
N SER A 2 3.08 18.09 13.66
CA SER A 2 2.43 18.84 12.56
C SER A 2 3.02 18.34 11.25
N VAL A 3 2.18 17.85 10.34
CA VAL A 3 2.60 17.44 8.99
C VAL A 3 2.09 18.52 8.03
N ASP A 4 3.02 19.24 7.41
CA ASP A 4 2.69 20.16 6.31
C ASP A 4 2.50 19.33 5.04
N PHE A 5 1.28 19.33 4.51
CA PHE A 5 1.02 18.80 3.18
C PHE A 5 1.61 19.75 2.13
N LEU A 6 2.20 19.20 1.08
CA LEU A 6 2.53 19.95 -0.13
C LEU A 6 1.21 20.45 -0.77
N GLY A 7 0.73 21.61 -0.33
CA GLY A 7 -0.52 22.20 -0.84
C GLY A 7 -1.18 23.29 0.01
N GLY A 8 -0.78 23.55 1.26
CA GLY A 8 -1.35 24.67 2.02
C GLY A 8 -0.90 24.71 3.47
N GLN A 9 -0.61 25.92 3.97
CA GLN A 9 -0.36 26.15 5.39
C GLN A 9 -1.63 25.86 6.20
N GLY A 10 -1.61 24.76 6.95
CA GLY A 10 -2.50 24.44 8.08
C GLY A 10 -3.96 24.19 7.73
N ASP A 11 -4.33 22.94 7.45
CA ASP A 11 -5.74 22.55 7.23
C ASP A 11 -6.06 21.08 7.61
N VAL A 12 -5.10 20.33 8.13
CA VAL A 12 -5.26 18.90 8.47
C VAL A 12 -4.46 18.60 9.75
N SER A 13 -5.08 17.92 10.71
CA SER A 13 -4.41 17.47 11.94
C SER A 13 -4.56 15.98 12.14
N PHE A 14 -3.46 15.34 12.54
CA PHE A 14 -3.43 13.94 12.95
C PHE A 14 -3.33 13.85 14.47
N ASP A 15 -4.27 13.13 15.06
CA ASP A 15 -4.21 12.71 16.45
C ASP A 15 -4.13 11.18 16.47
N THR A 16 -3.22 10.65 17.27
CA THR A 16 -3.03 9.21 17.40
C THR A 16 -2.96 8.92 18.88
N THR A 17 -3.66 7.88 19.33
CA THR A 17 -3.34 7.32 20.64
C THR A 17 -1.89 6.77 20.62
N SER A 18 -1.29 6.48 21.77
CA SER A 18 0.10 6.03 21.80
C SER A 18 0.23 4.66 21.13
N THR A 19 1.25 4.47 20.28
CA THR A 19 1.61 3.14 19.71
C THR A 19 1.97 2.09 20.76
N LEU A 20 2.09 2.48 22.04
CA LEU A 20 2.30 1.60 23.18
C LEU A 20 0.99 1.10 23.82
N HIS A 21 -0.17 1.47 23.28
CA HIS A 21 -1.47 1.05 23.79
C HIS A 21 -2.09 -0.02 22.86
N PRO A 22 -2.66 -1.12 23.39
CA PRO A 22 -3.23 -2.22 22.58
C PRO A 22 -4.54 -1.87 21.84
N GLU A 23 -4.91 -0.58 21.78
CA GLU A 23 -6.14 -0.07 21.18
C GLU A 23 -5.83 1.27 20.50
N LEU A 24 -4.89 1.25 19.56
CA LEU A 24 -4.49 2.43 18.80
C LEU A 24 -5.64 2.88 17.89
N GLU A 25 -6.32 3.95 18.27
CA GLU A 25 -7.18 4.72 17.39
C GLU A 25 -6.36 5.82 16.71
N TYR A 26 -6.46 5.86 15.38
CA TYR A 26 -5.96 6.96 14.56
C TYR A 26 -7.11 7.86 14.17
N TYR A 27 -6.93 9.16 14.39
CA TYR A 27 -7.91 10.16 14.05
C TYR A 27 -7.28 11.24 13.17
N LEU A 28 -7.80 11.34 11.95
CA LEU A 28 -7.48 12.43 11.04
C LEU A 28 -8.64 13.41 11.08
N ARG A 29 -8.34 14.69 11.35
CA ARG A 29 -9.29 15.78 11.20
C ARG A 29 -8.87 16.66 10.04
N ILE A 30 -9.83 16.94 9.16
CA ILE A 30 -9.65 17.79 7.99
C ILE A 30 -10.47 19.05 8.22
N GLU A 31 -9.82 20.20 8.21
CA GLU A 31 -10.44 21.51 8.32
C GLU A 31 -9.77 22.43 7.31
N SER A 32 -10.26 22.40 6.06
CA SER A 32 -9.79 23.27 4.97
C SER A 32 -10.91 24.21 4.51
N PRO A 33 -11.11 25.36 5.20
CA PRO A 33 -12.12 26.34 4.79
C PRO A 33 -11.89 26.88 3.37
N GLY A 34 -10.63 26.99 2.93
CA GLY A 34 -10.28 27.50 1.61
C GLY A 34 -10.73 26.60 0.46
N SER A 35 -10.74 25.28 0.67
CA SER A 35 -11.26 24.29 -0.29
C SER A 35 -12.71 23.89 -0.01
N GLY A 36 -13.30 24.37 1.09
CA GLY A 36 -14.64 23.99 1.53
C GLY A 36 -14.72 22.55 2.04
N VAL A 37 -13.60 21.92 2.39
CA VAL A 37 -13.52 20.53 2.84
C VAL A 37 -13.39 20.47 4.36
N ARG A 38 -14.28 19.74 5.03
CA ARG A 38 -14.23 19.53 6.49
C ARG A 38 -14.66 18.13 6.86
N GLY A 39 -14.09 17.56 7.90
CA GLY A 39 -14.51 16.24 8.37
C GLY A 39 -13.45 15.50 9.14
N SER A 40 -13.60 14.18 9.17
CA SER A 40 -12.72 13.29 9.89
C SER A 40 -12.69 11.88 9.32
N LEU A 41 -11.57 11.21 9.52
CA LEU A 41 -11.38 9.79 9.34
C LEU A 41 -10.94 9.21 10.69
N SER A 42 -11.64 8.18 11.15
CA SER A 42 -11.25 7.40 12.33
C SER A 42 -10.87 6.00 11.88
N MET A 43 -9.78 5.46 12.40
CA MET A 43 -9.27 4.13 12.07
C MET A 43 -9.00 3.37 13.38
N THR A 44 -9.34 2.09 13.39
CA THR A 44 -9.10 1.17 14.51
C THR A 44 -7.70 0.56 14.45
N TRP A 45 -7.33 -0.24 15.46
CA TRP A 45 -6.10 -1.03 15.42
C TRP A 45 -6.09 -1.93 14.16
N PRO A 46 -4.99 -1.97 13.39
CA PRO A 46 -4.95 -2.77 12.17
C PRO A 46 -5.04 -4.27 12.47
N ARG A 47 -5.75 -5.00 11.62
CA ARG A 47 -5.84 -6.47 11.65
C ARG A 47 -4.49 -7.14 11.47
N VAL A 48 -3.59 -6.50 10.73
CA VAL A 48 -2.22 -6.96 10.48
C VAL A 48 -1.25 -6.01 11.20
N PRO A 49 -0.26 -6.49 11.97
CA PRO A 49 0.68 -5.63 12.66
C PRO A 49 1.40 -4.63 11.74
N PRO A 50 1.70 -3.41 12.23
CA PRO A 50 2.57 -2.48 11.53
C PRO A 50 3.95 -3.09 11.28
N HIS A 51 4.57 -2.77 10.15
CA HIS A 51 5.90 -3.27 9.76
C HIS A 51 6.57 -2.34 8.75
N PHE A 52 7.88 -2.49 8.55
CA PHE A 52 8.63 -1.78 7.51
C PHE A 52 8.59 -2.53 6.18
N ALA A 53 8.90 -1.83 5.10
CA ALA A 53 8.85 -2.42 3.76
C ALA A 53 9.74 -3.68 3.60
N CYS A 54 10.90 -3.70 4.24
CA CYS A 54 11.90 -4.76 4.06
C CYS A 54 12.13 -5.66 5.30
N ASP A 55 11.58 -5.28 6.45
CA ASP A 55 11.81 -5.95 7.74
C ASP A 55 10.63 -5.66 8.68
N LEU A 56 10.46 -6.47 9.72
CA LEU A 56 9.42 -6.24 10.72
C LEU A 56 9.79 -5.12 11.69
N ASP A 57 11.08 -4.89 11.97
CA ASP A 57 11.52 -4.05 13.09
C ASP A 57 12.55 -2.95 12.73
N ASP A 58 13.08 -2.88 11.51
CA ASP A 58 14.13 -1.92 11.15
C ASP A 58 13.64 -0.64 10.43
N GLU A 59 13.42 0.43 11.21
CA GLU A 59 13.06 1.77 10.71
C GLU A 59 14.17 2.42 9.87
N LEU A 60 15.43 2.01 10.00
CA LEU A 60 16.55 2.64 9.29
C LEU A 60 16.78 2.06 7.89
N LEU A 61 16.07 0.99 7.53
CA LEU A 61 16.26 0.31 6.27
C LEU A 61 15.65 1.13 5.12
N VAL A 62 16.54 1.67 4.29
CA VAL A 62 16.20 2.45 3.11
C VAL A 62 15.65 1.52 2.02
N HIS A 63 14.37 1.68 1.70
CA HIS A 63 13.71 0.95 0.63
C HIS A 63 14.34 1.25 -0.73
N SER A 64 14.60 2.51 -1.11
CA SER A 64 15.26 2.82 -2.39
C SER A 64 15.82 4.24 -2.43
N HIS A 65 17.07 4.43 -2.85
CA HIS A 65 17.68 5.76 -3.05
C HIS A 65 17.38 6.81 -1.95
N GLY A 66 17.50 6.42 -0.68
CA GLY A 66 17.21 7.31 0.45
C GLY A 66 15.73 7.46 0.79
N ILE A 67 14.82 6.76 0.11
CA ILE A 67 13.42 6.61 0.50
C ILE A 67 13.31 5.50 1.54
N ALA A 68 12.59 5.76 2.62
CA ALA A 68 12.17 4.79 3.61
C ALA A 68 10.64 4.72 3.63
N TRP A 69 10.09 3.54 3.92
CA TRP A 69 8.65 3.28 3.86
C TRP A 69 8.26 2.35 5.00
N SER A 70 7.22 2.73 5.73
CA SER A 70 6.57 1.85 6.73
C SER A 70 5.08 1.71 6.45
N ASN A 71 4.58 0.50 6.59
CA ASN A 71 3.15 0.19 6.55
C ASN A 71 2.60 0.36 7.96
N ALA A 72 2.27 1.61 8.31
CA ALA A 72 1.87 1.98 9.67
C ALA A 72 0.47 1.46 10.03
N ILE A 73 -0.45 1.48 9.05
CA ILE A 73 -1.79 0.89 9.17
C ILE A 73 -2.06 0.09 7.89
N THR A 74 -1.92 -1.22 7.97
CA THR A 74 -1.93 -2.16 6.83
C THR A 74 -3.35 -2.52 6.38
N ASP A 75 -4.24 -2.74 7.36
CA ASP A 75 -5.62 -3.19 7.17
C ASP A 75 -6.46 -2.81 8.40
N SER A 76 -7.14 -1.67 8.36
CA SER A 76 -7.94 -1.19 9.51
C SER A 76 -9.35 -0.84 9.10
N ASP A 77 -10.32 -1.15 9.97
CA ASP A 77 -11.68 -0.63 9.82
C ASP A 77 -11.70 0.85 10.15
N ALA A 78 -12.36 1.61 9.29
CA ALA A 78 -12.47 3.05 9.43
C ALA A 78 -13.83 3.59 9.08
N ASN A 79 -14.09 4.78 9.63
CA ASN A 79 -15.25 5.59 9.31
C ASN A 79 -14.77 6.96 8.83
N LEU A 80 -15.17 7.33 7.62
CA LEU A 80 -14.97 8.64 7.04
C LEU A 80 -16.27 9.43 7.10
N GLU A 81 -16.19 10.66 7.59
CA GLU A 81 -17.22 11.66 7.47
C GLU A 81 -16.60 12.92 6.86
N LEU A 82 -17.02 13.30 5.66
CA LEU A 82 -16.50 14.46 4.96
C LEU A 82 -17.65 15.35 4.49
N SER A 83 -17.43 16.65 4.53
CA SER A 83 -18.27 17.66 3.89
C SER A 83 -17.43 18.39 2.85
N VAL A 84 -17.92 18.47 1.62
CA VAL A 84 -17.31 19.22 0.52
C VAL A 84 -18.31 20.26 0.05
N GLY A 85 -18.09 21.51 0.44
CA GLY A 85 -19.09 22.58 0.28
C GLY A 85 -20.38 22.25 1.05
N ASN A 86 -21.46 21.95 0.32
CA ASN A 86 -22.76 21.59 0.88
C ASN A 86 -23.06 20.09 0.83
N GLU A 87 -22.18 19.30 0.21
CA GLU A 87 -22.36 17.85 0.10
C GLU A 87 -21.75 17.14 1.29
N LYS A 88 -22.39 16.07 1.73
CA LYS A 88 -21.92 15.19 2.80
C LYS A 88 -21.62 13.81 2.24
N LEU A 89 -20.44 13.31 2.56
CA LEU A 89 -19.98 11.96 2.28
C LEU A 89 -19.77 11.23 3.60
N SER A 90 -20.31 10.04 3.72
CA SER A 90 -20.04 9.14 4.83
C SER A 90 -19.80 7.73 4.29
N TRP A 91 -18.76 7.09 4.79
CA TRP A 91 -18.32 5.77 4.34
C TRP A 91 -17.66 5.02 5.49
N SER A 92 -17.89 3.71 5.54
CA SER A 92 -17.34 2.80 6.54
C SER A 92 -16.83 1.57 5.83
N ASP A 93 -15.52 1.31 5.91
CA ASP A 93 -14.84 0.23 5.21
C ASP A 93 -13.38 0.14 5.68
N THR A 94 -12.59 -0.63 4.94
CA THR A 94 -11.18 -0.89 5.19
C THR A 94 -10.26 0.13 4.54
N VAL A 95 -9.32 0.65 5.33
CA VAL A 95 -8.33 1.64 4.92
C VAL A 95 -6.91 1.15 5.13
N TYR A 96 -5.97 1.88 4.52
CA TYR A 96 -4.53 1.70 4.64
C TYR A 96 -3.86 3.06 4.81
N HIS A 97 -2.77 3.09 5.54
CA HIS A 97 -1.92 4.25 5.74
C HIS A 97 -0.46 3.83 5.76
N ASP A 98 0.31 4.39 4.83
CA ASP A 98 1.76 4.36 4.86
C ASP A 98 2.34 5.62 5.50
N ARG A 99 3.60 5.48 5.89
CA ARG A 99 4.46 6.62 6.15
C ARG A 99 5.69 6.49 5.27
N VAL A 100 5.91 7.52 4.46
CA VAL A 100 7.04 7.60 3.52
C VAL A 100 7.99 8.70 3.93
N TRP A 101 9.20 8.26 4.21
CA TRP A 101 10.46 8.94 4.44
C TRP A 101 11.31 9.28 3.24
N ALA A 102 11.99 10.40 3.14
CA ALA A 102 13.16 10.42 2.26
C ALA A 102 14.29 11.35 2.73
N THR A 103 15.53 10.93 2.49
CA THR A 103 16.73 11.77 2.57
C THR A 103 17.06 12.44 1.24
N ALA A 104 16.34 12.09 0.16
CA ALA A 104 16.45 12.66 -1.18
C ALA A 104 15.05 12.94 -1.76
N TYR A 105 14.92 13.99 -2.58
CA TYR A 105 13.65 14.28 -3.26
C TYR A 105 13.28 13.16 -4.22
N ILE A 106 12.02 12.72 -4.23
CA ILE A 106 11.50 11.85 -5.28
C ILE A 106 11.30 12.71 -6.53
N SER A 107 12.09 12.51 -7.59
CA SER A 107 12.01 13.32 -8.81
C SER A 107 12.27 12.49 -10.07
N PRO A 108 11.84 12.97 -11.25
CA PRO A 108 12.23 12.36 -12.53
C PRO A 108 13.74 12.29 -12.75
N GLU A 109 14.56 13.05 -12.01
CA GLU A 109 16.02 13.05 -12.13
C GLU A 109 16.69 11.87 -11.41
N ASN A 110 16.02 11.23 -10.45
CA ASN A 110 16.58 10.10 -9.71
C ASN A 110 15.74 8.82 -9.79
N GLN A 111 14.46 8.92 -10.17
CA GLN A 111 13.56 7.77 -10.29
C GLN A 111 12.86 7.73 -11.65
N GLN A 112 12.87 6.56 -12.28
CA GLN A 112 12.16 6.27 -13.52
C GLN A 112 10.73 5.83 -13.28
N SER A 113 10.46 5.14 -12.17
CA SER A 113 9.11 4.73 -11.79
C SER A 113 9.05 4.41 -10.31
N PHE A 114 7.95 4.82 -9.67
CA PHE A 114 7.53 4.31 -8.36
C PHE A 114 6.13 3.74 -8.54
N TYR A 115 6.05 2.42 -8.48
CA TYR A 115 4.81 1.67 -8.58
C TYR A 115 4.56 0.99 -7.24
N TRP A 116 3.35 1.12 -6.70
CA TRP A 116 2.97 0.47 -5.46
C TRP A 116 1.51 0.09 -5.49
N GLY A 117 1.15 -0.87 -4.66
CA GLY A 117 -0.24 -1.23 -4.49
C GLY A 117 -0.46 -2.05 -3.24
N ARG A 118 -1.74 -2.15 -2.89
CA ARG A 118 -2.22 -3.10 -1.90
C ARG A 118 -3.39 -3.90 -2.46
N GLY A 119 -3.55 -5.08 -1.89
CA GLY A 119 -4.65 -5.99 -2.17
C GLY A 119 -5.20 -6.57 -0.90
N ARG A 120 -6.50 -6.82 -0.90
CA ARG A 120 -7.16 -7.65 0.09
C ARG A 120 -7.92 -8.75 -0.62
N LEU A 121 -7.77 -9.97 -0.15
CA LEU A 121 -8.64 -11.07 -0.53
C LEU A 121 -9.49 -11.45 0.68
N GLY A 122 -10.80 -11.24 0.52
CA GLY A 122 -11.78 -11.41 1.59
C GLY A 122 -11.33 -10.71 2.88
N ASP A 123 -11.63 -11.33 4.01
CA ASP A 123 -11.18 -10.79 5.30
C ASP A 123 -9.83 -11.35 5.75
N ARG A 124 -9.29 -12.32 5.00
CA ARG A 124 -8.23 -13.20 5.48
C ARG A 124 -6.86 -12.84 4.98
N CYS A 125 -6.70 -12.32 3.77
CA CYS A 125 -5.37 -12.07 3.20
C CYS A 125 -5.19 -10.62 2.79
N ASN A 126 -4.04 -10.04 3.15
CA ASN A 126 -3.61 -8.71 2.79
C ASN A 126 -2.24 -8.79 2.12
N VAL A 127 -2.07 -8.06 1.02
CA VAL A 127 -0.81 -7.98 0.28
C VAL A 127 -0.47 -6.52 0.07
N ILE A 128 0.75 -6.13 0.38
CA ILE A 128 1.29 -4.79 0.10
C ILE A 128 2.58 -4.99 -0.68
N TRP A 129 2.79 -4.18 -1.72
CA TRP A 129 4.02 -4.25 -2.49
C TRP A 129 4.41 -2.90 -3.07
N SER A 130 5.69 -2.77 -3.37
CA SER A 130 6.25 -1.66 -4.12
C SER A 130 7.39 -2.10 -5.03
N SER A 131 7.53 -1.38 -6.13
CA SER A 131 8.63 -1.50 -7.08
C SER A 131 9.11 -0.11 -7.47
N VAL A 132 10.36 0.19 -7.12
CA VAL A 132 11.05 1.43 -7.49
C VAL A 132 12.11 1.11 -8.53
N ARG A 133 12.13 1.90 -9.60
CA ARG A 133 13.18 1.86 -10.63
C ARG A 133 13.97 3.17 -10.60
N GLU A 134 15.24 3.08 -10.28
CA GLU A 134 16.18 4.22 -10.29
C GLU A 134 16.63 4.56 -11.73
N GLN A 135 17.24 5.73 -11.93
CA GLN A 135 17.69 6.18 -13.27
C GLN A 135 18.78 5.33 -13.91
N ASP A 136 19.60 4.66 -13.09
CA ASP A 136 20.59 3.67 -13.57
C ASP A 136 19.96 2.32 -13.95
N GLY A 137 18.64 2.18 -13.77
CA GLY A 137 17.88 0.97 -14.03
C GLY A 137 17.87 -0.02 -12.87
N LYS A 138 18.50 0.31 -11.73
CA LYS A 138 18.42 -0.50 -10.52
C LYS A 138 16.96 -0.60 -10.07
N MET A 139 16.54 -1.83 -9.80
CA MET A 139 15.24 -2.15 -9.26
C MET A 139 15.36 -2.40 -7.76
N THR A 140 14.46 -1.80 -7.00
CA THR A 140 14.21 -2.24 -5.63
C THR A 140 12.75 -2.60 -5.47
N ASN A 141 12.50 -3.82 -5.01
CA ASN A 141 11.16 -4.29 -4.70
C ASN A 141 11.02 -4.40 -3.19
N SER A 142 9.79 -4.26 -2.72
CA SER A 142 9.41 -4.71 -1.40
C SER A 142 8.02 -5.30 -1.45
N GLY A 143 7.72 -6.16 -0.50
CA GLY A 143 6.34 -6.50 -0.26
C GLY A 143 6.17 -7.35 0.97
N SER A 144 4.92 -7.45 1.38
CA SER A 144 4.48 -8.29 2.46
C SER A 144 3.18 -8.99 2.12
N VAL A 145 3.05 -10.19 2.66
CA VAL A 145 1.80 -10.93 2.70
C VAL A 145 1.47 -11.25 4.14
N ALA A 146 0.26 -10.90 4.53
CA ALA A 146 -0.31 -11.32 5.78
C ALA A 146 -1.58 -12.13 5.53
N ALA A 147 -1.78 -13.15 6.38
CA ALA A 147 -3.03 -13.88 6.42
C ALA A 147 -3.46 -14.13 7.86
N ASP A 148 -4.77 -14.08 8.11
CA ASP A 148 -5.38 -14.30 9.43
C ASP A 148 -4.76 -13.44 10.55
N GLY A 149 -4.31 -12.23 10.21
CA GLY A 149 -3.69 -11.27 11.13
C GLY A 149 -2.20 -11.48 11.38
N GLU A 150 -1.57 -12.47 10.75
CA GLU A 150 -0.15 -12.77 10.87
C GLU A 150 0.60 -12.45 9.58
N ILE A 151 1.81 -11.88 9.68
CA ILE A 151 2.67 -11.62 8.53
C ILE A 151 3.43 -12.91 8.20
N HIS A 152 3.17 -13.47 7.01
CA HIS A 152 3.86 -14.67 6.52
C HIS A 152 5.15 -14.35 5.81
N SER A 153 5.16 -13.26 5.03
CA SER A 153 6.35 -12.76 4.35
C SER A 153 6.39 -11.25 4.39
N ALA A 154 7.59 -10.70 4.59
CA ALA A 154 7.90 -9.29 4.43
C ALA A 154 9.37 -9.20 4.03
N GLY A 155 9.69 -8.47 2.97
CA GLY A 155 11.07 -8.39 2.52
C GLY A 155 11.27 -7.59 1.25
N CYS A 156 12.55 -7.30 0.98
CA CYS A 156 13.00 -6.58 -0.21
C CYS A 156 13.80 -7.44 -1.19
N GLU A 157 13.78 -8.76 -0.97
CA GLU A 157 14.30 -9.71 -1.93
C GLU A 157 13.44 -9.69 -3.21
N CYS A 158 14.08 -9.92 -4.36
CA CYS A 158 13.43 -9.85 -5.67
C CYS A 158 12.17 -10.75 -5.81
N GLU A 159 12.05 -11.76 -4.95
CA GLU A 159 10.99 -12.77 -4.98
C GLU A 159 9.93 -12.58 -3.88
N ALA A 160 10.11 -11.63 -2.95
CA ALA A 160 9.18 -11.41 -1.84
C ALA A 160 7.74 -11.15 -2.34
N VAL A 161 7.61 -10.27 -3.33
CA VAL A 161 6.39 -10.10 -4.12
C VAL A 161 6.75 -9.79 -5.57
N GLN A 162 6.21 -10.57 -6.50
CA GLN A 162 6.38 -10.38 -7.94
C GLN A 162 5.08 -9.88 -8.56
N VAL A 163 5.16 -8.77 -9.28
CA VAL A 163 4.01 -8.20 -9.99
C VAL A 163 4.20 -8.35 -11.49
N LYS A 164 3.31 -9.07 -12.15
CA LYS A 164 3.21 -9.12 -13.62
C LYS A 164 2.04 -8.26 -14.06
N ALA A 165 2.23 -7.48 -15.12
CA ALA A 165 1.23 -6.54 -15.62
C ALA A 165 0.87 -6.82 -17.09
N TRP A 166 -0.39 -6.57 -17.45
CA TRP A 166 -0.89 -6.68 -18.83
C TRP A 166 -1.64 -5.41 -19.23
N ALA A 167 -1.34 -4.91 -20.43
CA ALA A 167 -1.99 -3.75 -21.02
C ALA A 167 -3.33 -4.12 -21.71
N GLU A 168 -3.38 -5.33 -22.26
CA GLU A 168 -4.55 -5.93 -22.92
C GLU A 168 -4.38 -7.46 -22.92
N GLU A 169 -5.39 -8.19 -23.37
CA GLU A 169 -5.31 -9.66 -23.43
C GLU A 169 -4.16 -10.16 -24.29
N GLY A 170 -3.34 -11.04 -23.70
CA GLY A 170 -2.16 -11.60 -24.34
C GLY A 170 -0.97 -10.65 -24.47
N LYS A 171 -1.05 -9.39 -23.99
CA LYS A 171 0.04 -8.41 -24.12
C LYS A 171 0.49 -7.89 -22.76
N GLN A 172 1.67 -8.36 -22.35
CA GLN A 172 2.33 -7.89 -21.14
C GLN A 172 2.71 -6.41 -21.25
N SER A 173 2.57 -5.70 -20.14
CA SER A 173 3.14 -4.37 -19.93
C SER A 173 4.37 -4.51 -19.03
N PRO A 174 5.38 -3.61 -19.12
CA PRO A 174 6.43 -3.54 -18.13
C PRO A 174 5.86 -3.40 -16.71
N SER A 175 6.48 -4.09 -15.76
CA SER A 175 6.20 -3.99 -14.33
C SER A 175 7.52 -3.74 -13.60
N PRO A 176 7.70 -2.57 -12.96
CA PRO A 176 6.76 -1.46 -12.87
C PRO A 176 6.52 -0.76 -14.24
N PRO A 177 5.35 -0.13 -14.44
CA PRO A 177 5.09 0.70 -15.61
C PRO A 177 6.09 1.87 -15.69
N MET A 178 6.57 2.16 -16.90
CA MET A 178 7.45 3.29 -17.17
C MET A 178 6.70 4.41 -17.90
N PRO A 179 7.21 5.65 -17.91
CA PRO A 179 6.68 6.71 -18.74
C PRO A 179 6.47 6.24 -20.19
N LYS A 180 5.31 6.57 -20.76
CA LYS A 180 4.90 6.20 -22.12
C LYS A 180 4.67 4.71 -22.37
N THR A 181 4.66 3.87 -21.33
CA THR A 181 4.17 2.50 -21.43
C THR A 181 2.65 2.45 -21.22
N PRO A 182 1.93 1.47 -21.81
CA PRO A 182 0.51 1.32 -21.57
C PRO A 182 0.20 1.09 -20.08
N VAL A 183 -0.84 1.75 -19.59
CA VAL A 183 -1.35 1.53 -18.23
C VAL A 183 -1.82 0.07 -18.11
N PRO A 184 -1.36 -0.68 -17.10
CA PRO A 184 -1.85 -2.02 -16.85
C PRO A 184 -3.37 -2.02 -16.60
N VAL A 185 -4.08 -2.91 -17.30
CA VAL A 185 -5.51 -3.18 -17.03
C VAL A 185 -5.70 -4.42 -16.16
N ARG A 186 -4.65 -5.24 -16.03
CA ARG A 186 -4.59 -6.42 -15.17
C ARG A 186 -3.18 -6.56 -14.59
N ILE A 187 -3.10 -7.03 -13.35
CA ILE A 187 -1.88 -7.48 -12.72
C ILE A 187 -2.09 -8.88 -12.13
N ALA A 188 -1.01 -9.62 -11.96
CA ALA A 188 -0.96 -10.85 -11.20
C ALA A 188 0.14 -10.68 -10.17
N ILE A 189 -0.20 -10.92 -8.93
CA ILE A 189 0.74 -10.86 -7.82
C ILE A 189 1.06 -12.29 -7.41
N THR A 190 2.35 -12.61 -7.46
CA THR A 190 2.91 -13.84 -6.95
C THR A 190 3.71 -13.54 -5.70
N ALA A 191 3.48 -14.24 -4.61
CA ALA A 191 4.28 -14.11 -3.40
C ALA A 191 4.62 -15.48 -2.82
N ASP A 192 5.85 -15.63 -2.36
CA ASP A 192 6.28 -16.79 -1.60
C ASP A 192 5.82 -16.64 -0.14
N LEU A 193 5.07 -17.62 0.36
CA LEU A 193 4.60 -17.68 1.75
C LEU A 193 5.52 -18.55 2.64
N GLY A 194 6.63 -19.06 2.08
CA GLY A 194 7.58 -19.96 2.71
C GLY A 194 7.27 -21.44 2.45
N GLU A 195 8.24 -22.30 2.75
CA GLU A 195 8.20 -23.75 2.47
C GLU A 195 6.95 -24.47 3.02
N GLU A 196 6.38 -23.98 4.13
CA GLU A 196 5.20 -24.58 4.77
C GLU A 196 3.86 -24.07 4.21
N ASN A 197 3.83 -22.89 3.58
CA ASN A 197 2.58 -22.20 3.20
C ASN A 197 2.38 -22.04 1.69
N GLY A 198 3.40 -22.34 0.86
CA GLY A 198 3.29 -22.38 -0.60
C GLY A 198 3.34 -21.02 -1.29
N GLU A 199 2.78 -20.94 -2.50
CA GLU A 199 2.81 -19.73 -3.35
C GLU A 199 1.40 -19.11 -3.45
N LEU A 200 1.32 -17.78 -3.31
CA LEU A 200 0.11 -17.00 -3.47
C LEU A 200 0.06 -16.38 -4.87
N CYS A 201 -0.94 -16.71 -5.70
CA CYS A 201 -1.11 -16.16 -7.05
C CYS A 201 -2.45 -15.42 -7.23
N LEU A 202 -2.43 -14.09 -7.23
CA LEU A 202 -3.62 -13.22 -7.27
C LEU A 202 -3.79 -12.52 -8.63
N PRO A 203 -4.64 -13.01 -9.54
CA PRO A 203 -5.00 -12.28 -10.76
C PRO A 203 -6.02 -11.16 -10.49
N LEU A 204 -5.81 -9.96 -11.06
CA LEU A 204 -6.85 -8.94 -11.14
C LEU A 204 -8.03 -9.45 -11.98
N GLY A 205 -9.22 -9.49 -11.36
CA GLY A 205 -10.48 -9.85 -12.03
C GLY A 205 -10.97 -11.29 -11.82
N SER A 206 -10.33 -12.09 -10.96
CA SER A 206 -10.79 -13.44 -10.60
C SER A 206 -10.32 -13.88 -9.21
N SER A 207 -10.92 -14.95 -8.69
CA SER A 207 -10.62 -15.60 -7.41
C SER A 207 -9.15 -16.04 -7.28
N LEU A 208 -8.66 -16.09 -6.04
CA LEU A 208 -7.34 -16.60 -5.67
C LEU A 208 -7.31 -18.13 -5.71
N SER A 209 -6.18 -18.71 -6.11
CA SER A 209 -5.80 -20.08 -5.75
C SER A 209 -4.53 -20.04 -4.90
N ILE A 210 -4.63 -20.46 -3.64
CA ILE A 210 -3.47 -20.80 -2.81
C ILE A 210 -3.16 -22.25 -3.10
N ASP A 211 -1.99 -22.57 -3.65
CA ASP A 211 -1.55 -23.96 -3.81
C ASP A 211 -0.66 -24.34 -2.61
N GLY A 212 -1.35 -24.71 -1.53
CA GLY A 212 -0.77 -25.15 -0.28
C GLY A 212 -1.67 -26.20 0.37
N GLY A 213 -1.46 -27.47 0.05
CA GLY A 213 -1.82 -28.59 0.92
C GLY A 213 -3.31 -28.85 1.26
N GLY A 214 -4.27 -28.11 0.69
CA GLY A 214 -5.68 -28.49 0.68
C GLY A 214 -6.65 -27.47 1.27
N GLU A 215 -7.02 -26.46 0.48
CA GLU A 215 -8.38 -25.93 0.31
C GLU A 215 -8.34 -24.73 -0.66
N THR A 216 -9.20 -24.70 -1.67
CA THR A 216 -9.31 -23.60 -2.63
C THR A 216 -10.36 -22.61 -2.12
N LEU A 217 -9.95 -21.38 -1.80
CA LEU A 217 -10.85 -20.32 -1.31
C LEU A 217 -11.23 -19.36 -2.44
N GLU A 218 -12.52 -19.28 -2.76
CA GLU A 218 -13.05 -18.25 -3.66
C GLU A 218 -13.52 -17.03 -2.86
N GLU A 219 -12.73 -15.95 -2.89
CA GLU A 219 -13.07 -14.67 -2.29
C GLU A 219 -12.92 -13.52 -3.30
N HIS A 220 -13.69 -12.45 -3.14
CA HIS A 220 -13.56 -11.26 -3.99
C HIS A 220 -12.39 -10.41 -3.53
N ALA A 221 -11.52 -10.02 -4.46
CA ALA A 221 -10.33 -9.23 -4.16
C ALA A 221 -10.57 -7.72 -4.38
N GLY A 222 -10.26 -6.92 -3.37
CA GLY A 222 -10.25 -5.45 -3.43
C GLY A 222 -8.82 -4.94 -3.66
N TRP A 223 -8.64 -4.02 -4.59
CA TRP A 223 -7.31 -3.58 -5.03
C TRP A 223 -7.20 -2.07 -5.10
N GLU A 224 -6.06 -1.56 -4.64
CA GLU A 224 -5.65 -0.17 -4.80
C GLU A 224 -4.24 -0.13 -5.38
N ILE A 225 -4.08 0.57 -6.49
CA ILE A 225 -2.83 0.67 -7.25
C ILE A 225 -2.59 2.14 -7.52
N ALA A 226 -1.40 2.63 -7.20
CA ALA A 226 -1.01 3.98 -7.55
C ALA A 226 0.37 4.04 -8.20
N GLN A 227 0.53 5.08 -9.00
CA GLN A 227 1.79 5.45 -9.62
C GLN A 227 1.97 6.94 -9.36
N LEU A 228 3.12 7.35 -8.82
CA LEU A 228 3.38 8.77 -8.63
C LEU A 228 3.44 9.47 -10.00
N PRO A 229 2.73 10.60 -10.18
CA PRO A 229 2.79 11.35 -11.42
C PRO A 229 4.22 11.82 -11.67
N GLN A 230 4.73 11.52 -12.86
CA GLN A 230 6.01 12.05 -13.32
C GLN A 230 5.73 13.22 -14.25
N ALA A 231 6.22 14.40 -13.87
CA ALA A 231 6.09 15.66 -14.60
C ALA A 231 6.83 15.62 -15.95
#